data_AF-A0A927GBK6-F1
#
_entry.id   AF-A0A927GBK6-F1
#
_cell.length_a   1.000
_cell.length_b   1.000
_cell.length_c   1.000
_cell.angle_alpha   90.00
_cell.angle_beta   90.00
_cell.angle_gamma   90.00
#
_symmetry.space_group_name_H-M   'P 1'
#
loop_
_entity.id
_entity.type
_entity.pdbx_description
1 polymer ?
#
loop_
_entity_poly.entity_id
_entity_poly.type
_entity_poly.pdbx_seq_one_letter_code
_entity_poly.pdbx_strand_id
1 'polypeptide(L)' 'MKPQFITDEKGNRTGVILPINDFNKLLEELDENHTAHLYDKAKEEKLTFRPLNDVLKEVEAKRTKRRVSGSDQ' A
#
# COMPACT_ATOMS: atom_id res chain seq x y z
N MET A 1 -6.73 -5.77 -25.77
CA MET A 1 -5.64 -6.10 -26.73
C MET A 1 -4.92 -7.37 -26.23
N LYS A 2 -4.19 -8.13 -27.06
CA LYS A 2 -3.32 -9.20 -26.53
C LYS A 2 -2.02 -8.56 -26.01
N PRO A 3 -1.59 -8.81 -24.76
CA PRO A 3 -0.36 -8.23 -24.23
C PRO A 3 0.87 -8.72 -25.00
N GLN A 4 1.84 -7.83 -25.22
CA GLN A 4 3.10 -8.14 -25.88
C GLN A 4 4.19 -8.32 -24.82
N PHE A 5 4.97 -9.39 -24.92
CA PHE A 5 6.02 -9.70 -23.96
C PHE A 5 7.40 -9.41 -24.55
N ILE A 6 8.28 -8.85 -23.72
CA ILE A 6 9.71 -8.74 -23.98
C ILE A 6 10.34 -10.01 -23.39
N THR A 7 11.19 -10.69 -24.16
CA THR A 7 11.86 -11.92 -23.71
C THR A 7 13.38 -11.77 -23.71
N ASP A 8 14.06 -12.52 -22.84
CA ASP A 8 15.51 -12.71 -22.91
C ASP A 8 15.91 -13.66 -24.07
N GLU A 9 17.22 -13.87 -24.22
CA GLU A 9 17.79 -14.75 -25.26
C GLU A 9 17.37 -16.22 -25.13
N LYS A 10 16.93 -16.63 -23.93
CA LYS A 10 16.44 -17.99 -23.64
C LYS A 10 14.93 -18.11 -23.83
N GLY A 11 14.25 -17.02 -24.20
CA GLY A 11 12.80 -16.95 -24.39
C GLY A 11 12.00 -16.74 -23.10
N ASN A 12 12.66 -16.45 -21.97
CA ASN A 12 11.96 -16.12 -20.73
C ASN A 12 11.37 -14.72 -20.82
N ARG A 13 10.12 -14.54 -20.39
CA ARG A 13 9.46 -13.23 -20.36
C ARG A 13 10.08 -12.37 -19.26
N THR A 14 10.68 -11.25 -19.65
CA THR A 14 11.32 -10.28 -18.76
C THR A 14 10.53 -8.99 -18.62
N GLY A 15 9.60 -8.72 -19.53
CA GLY A 15 8.74 -7.54 -19.48
C GLY A 15 7.45 -7.70 -20.29
N VAL A 16 6.56 -6.72 -20.15
CA VAL A 16 5.30 -6.65 -20.90
C VAL A 16 5.06 -5.21 -21.36
N ILE A 17 4.57 -5.06 -22.58
CA ILE A 17 4.11 -3.78 -23.13
C ILE A 17 2.59 -3.79 -23.09
N LEU A 18 2.04 -2.79 -22.41
CA LEU A 18 0.60 -2.58 -22.27
C LEU A 18 0.23 -1.21 -22.83
N PRO A 19 -0.94 -1.07 -23.48
CA PRO A 19 -1.55 0.24 -23.71
C PRO A 19 -1.72 0.99 -22.39
N ILE A 20 -1.52 2.30 -22.41
CA ILE A 20 -1.55 3.11 -21.18
C ILE A 20 -2.89 2.99 -20.43
N ASN A 21 -4.00 2.85 -21.16
CA ASN A 21 -5.33 2.65 -20.56
C ASN A 21 -5.45 1.32 -19.82
N ASP A 22 -4.87 0.25 -20.37
CA ASP A 22 -4.88 -1.09 -19.75
C ASP A 22 -4.00 -1.10 -18.50
N PHE A 23 -2.85 -0.40 -18.53
CA PHE A 23 -2.00 -0.23 -17.36
C PHE A 23 -2.68 0.56 -16.25
N ASN A 24 -3.32 1.70 -16.57
CA ASN A 24 -4.02 2.51 -15.56
C ASN A 24 -5.19 1.74 -14.93
N LYS A 25 -5.95 0.99 -15.73
CA LYS A 25 -7.02 0.13 -15.23
C LYS A 25 -6.49 -0.95 -14.28
N LEU A 26 -5.35 -1.57 -14.61
CA LEU A 26 -4.71 -2.53 -13.72
C LEU A 26 -4.31 -1.89 -12.38
N LEU A 27 -3.79 -0.66 -12.38
CA LEU A 27 -3.47 0.05 -11.15
C LEU A 27 -4.71 0.34 -10.29
N GLU A 28 -5.80 0.78 -10.92
CA GLU A 28 -7.07 1.06 -10.24
C GLU A 28 -7.64 -0.20 -9.58
N GLU A 29 -7.68 -1.32 -10.30
CA GLU A 29 -8.14 -2.61 -9.76
C GLU A 29 -7.26 -3.11 -8.60
N LEU A 30 -5.95 -2.85 -8.64
CA LEU A 30 -5.02 -3.19 -7.56
C LEU A 30 -5.26 -2.33 -6.30
N ASP A 31 -5.52 -1.04 -6.47
CA ASP A 31 -5.81 -0.13 -5.34
C ASP A 31 -7.14 -0.48 -4.65
N GLU A 32 -8.17 -0.83 -5.42
CA GLU A 32 -9.43 -1.34 -4.89
C GLU A 32 -9.23 -2.66 -4.12
N ASN A 33 -8.46 -3.59 -4.69
CA ASN A 33 -8.16 -4.86 -4.05
C ASN A 33 -7.36 -4.67 -2.75
N HIS A 34 -6.38 -3.78 -2.77
CA HIS A 34 -5.57 -3.46 -1.59
C HIS A 34 -6.43 -2.86 -0.47
N THR A 35 -7.41 -2.02 -0.82
CA THR A 35 -8.38 -1.48 0.15
C THR A 35 -9.21 -2.59 0.79
N ALA A 36 -9.73 -3.53 -0.01
CA ALA A 36 -10.46 -4.69 0.50
C ALA A 36 -9.59 -5.56 1.42
N HIS A 37 -8.35 -5.85 1.02
CA HIS A 37 -7.41 -6.62 1.83
C HIS A 37 -7.10 -5.94 3.18
N LEU A 38 -6.85 -4.63 3.18
CA LEU A 38 -6.60 -3.87 4.42
C LEU A 38 -7.83 -3.86 5.34
N TYR A 39 -9.03 -3.81 4.77
CA TYR A 39 -10.27 -3.90 5.54
C TYR A 39 -10.43 -5.27 6.20
N ASP A 40 -10.22 -6.35 5.46
CA ASP A 40 -10.30 -7.71 6.00
C ASP A 40 -9.27 -7.92 7.10
N LYS A 41 -8.02 -7.50 6.87
CA LYS A 41 -6.96 -7.53 7.89
C LYS A 41 -7.32 -6.73 9.14
N ALA A 42 -7.90 -5.54 8.99
CA ALA A 42 -8.35 -4.73 10.12
C ALA A 42 -9.49 -5.39 10.91
N LYS A 43 -10.32 -6.22 10.24
CA LYS A 43 -11.39 -6.99 10.87
C LYS A 43 -10.94 -8.29 11.53
N GLU A 44 -9.83 -8.87 11.11
CA GLU A 44 -9.23 -10.03 11.77
C GLU A 44 -8.76 -9.70 13.19
N GLU A 45 -8.37 -8.44 13.44
CA GLU A 45 -8.00 -7.99 14.77
C GLU A 45 -9.22 -7.83 15.70
N LYS A 46 -9.09 -8.29 16.94
CA LYS A 46 -10.10 -8.03 17.98
C LYS A 46 -10.05 -6.56 18.38
N LEU A 47 -10.90 -5.75 17.75
CA LEU A 47 -11.02 -4.34 18.04
C LEU A 47 -11.54 -4.13 19.47
N THR A 48 -10.87 -3.27 20.23
CA THR A 48 -11.31 -2.80 21.55
C THR A 48 -11.66 -1.33 21.48
N PHE A 49 -12.73 -0.93 22.17
CA PHE A 49 -13.10 0.50 22.23
C PHE A 49 -12.02 1.29 22.97
N ARG A 50 -11.54 2.37 22.34
CA ARG A 50 -10.63 3.34 22.97
C ARG A 50 -11.19 4.75 22.76
N PRO A 51 -11.28 5.58 23.81
CA PRO A 51 -11.71 6.98 23.66
C PRO A 51 -10.77 7.76 22.74
N LEU A 52 -11.35 8.53 21.81
CA LEU A 52 -10.59 9.31 20.82
C LEU A 52 -9.52 10.20 21.48
N ASN A 53 -9.88 10.88 22.57
CA ASN A 53 -8.97 11.79 23.27
C ASN A 53 -7.70 11.09 23.78
N ASP A 54 -7.82 9.85 24.24
CA ASP A 54 -6.69 9.09 24.76
C ASP A 54 -5.77 8.63 23.62
N VAL A 55 -6.37 8.17 22.52
CA VAL A 55 -5.64 7.81 21.30
C VAL A 55 -4.89 9.01 20.72
N LEU A 56 -5.52 10.19 20.64
CA LEU A 56 -4.88 11.40 20.10
C LEU A 56 -3.68 11.83 20.95
N LYS A 57 -3.78 11.76 22.29
CA LYS A 57 -2.64 12.03 23.19
C LYS A 57 -1.46 11.08 22.93
N GLU A 58 -1.73 9.78 22.77
CA GLU A 58 -0.68 8.79 22.47
C GLU A 58 -0.01 9.06 21.11
N VAL A 59 -0.79 9.39 20.08
CA VAL A 59 -0.29 9.68 18.73
C VAL A 59 0.59 10.93 18.73
N GLU A 60 0.17 12.00 19.39
CA GLU A 60 0.96 13.23 19.50
C GLU A 60 2.25 13.04 20.31
N ALA A 61 2.21 12.24 21.38
CA ALA A 61 3.41 11.87 22.13
C ALA A 61 4.42 11.07 21.27
N LYS A 62 3.94 10.23 20.34
CA LYS A 62 4.81 9.51 19.39
C LYS A 62 5.38 10.45 18.31
N ARG A 63 4.59 11.40 17.80
CA ARG A 63 5.03 12.39 16.79
C ARG A 63 6.12 13.30 17.33
N THR A 64 5.97 13.77 18.57
CA THR A 64 6.98 14.60 19.25
C THR A 64 8.27 13.82 19.50
N LYS A 65 8.20 12.56 19.99
CA LYS A 65 9.38 11.69 20.13
C LYS A 65 10.13 11.49 18.81
N ARG A 66 9.43 11.27 17.69
CA ARG A 66 10.06 11.14 16.36
C ARG A 66 10.73 12.43 15.88
N ARG A 67 10.13 13.60 16.14
CA ARG A 67 10.73 14.91 15.79
C ARG A 67 12.01 15.15 16.58
N VAL A 68 12.03 14.78 17.86
CA VAL A 68 13.21 14.94 18.72
C VAL A 68 14.31 13.94 18.35
N SER A 69 13.99 12.71 17.94
CA SER A 69 15.00 11.74 17.49
C SER A 69 15.58 12.02 16.10
N GLY A 70 14.94 12.88 15.31
CA GLY A 70 15.39 13.27 13.97
C GLY A 70 16.16 14.59 13.92
N SER A 71 16.33 15.28 15.04
CA SER A 71 17.11 16.54 15.15
C SER A 71 18.55 16.35 15.63
N ASP A 72 18.99 15.10 15.86
CA ASP A 72 20.36 14.71 16.25
C ASP A 72 21.14 14.01 15.10
N GLN A 73 20.74 14.21 13.84
CA GLN A 73 21.51 13.78 12.66
C GLN A 73 21.71 14.92 11.66
#